data_AF-A0A2D4GMT2-F1
#
_entry.id   AF-A0A2D4GMT2-F1
#
_cell.length_a   1.000
_cell.length_b   1.000
_cell.length_c   1.000
_cell.angle_alpha   90.00
_cell.angle_beta   90.00
_cell.angle_gamma   90.00
#
_symmetry.space_group_name_H-M   'P 1'
#
loop_
_entity.id
_entity.type
_entity.pdbx_description
1 polymer ?
#
loop_
_entity_poly.entity_id
_entity_poly.type
_entity_poly.pdbx_seq_one_letter_code
_entity_poly.pdbx_strand_id
1 'polypeptide(L)'
;MTVCLSSCSVCDPTALMALFFFLPPPSVFLSLSRVFLSDIRLRVRAEYCQHEPVLRQNVISNKQNHLERQFDVFGQSNTILKSRDLGSIICDIKFSELSYLDAFWNDYMNGSLLEALKGVFITDSLKEAVGQEAIRLLVNVDEDDYEEGRRLLLENVSPQVW
;
A
#
# COMPACT_ATOMS: atom_id res chain seq x y z
N MET A 1 -5.64 -8.50 -16.55
CA MET A 1 -5.08 -7.87 -15.34
C MET A 1 -4.24 -8.90 -14.60
N THR A 2 -2.96 -8.62 -14.37
CA THR A 2 -2.07 -9.47 -13.57
C THR A 2 -1.64 -8.64 -12.37
N VAL A 3 -1.86 -9.15 -11.16
CA VAL A 3 -1.39 -8.53 -9.92
C VAL A 3 -0.19 -9.34 -9.44
N CYS A 4 0.97 -8.72 -9.38
CA CYS A 4 2.14 -9.31 -8.74
C CYS A 4 2.23 -8.76 -7.32
N LEU A 5 2.12 -9.64 -6.34
CA LEU A 5 2.22 -9.29 -4.92
C LEU A 5 3.59 -9.69 -4.41
N SER A 6 4.41 -8.70 -4.05
CA SER A 6 5.64 -8.97 -3.30
C SER A 6 5.29 -9.26 -1.84
N SER A 7 5.79 -10.39 -1.33
CA SER A 7 5.40 -11.02 -0.06
C SER A 7 5.48 -10.07 1.15
N CYS A 8 4.39 -9.96 1.90
CA CYS A 8 4.34 -9.32 3.21
C CYS A 8 4.32 -10.42 4.28
N SER A 9 5.24 -10.40 5.25
CA SER A 9 5.38 -11.46 6.26
C SER A 9 4.27 -11.49 7.32
N VAL A 10 3.34 -10.53 7.29
CA VAL A 10 2.28 -10.34 8.30
C VAL A 10 0.88 -10.44 7.67
N CYS A 11 0.78 -10.55 6.35
CA CYS A 11 -0.51 -10.57 5.68
C CYS A 11 -1.01 -12.00 5.53
N ASP A 12 -2.10 -12.28 6.24
CA ASP A 12 -2.87 -13.51 6.09
C ASP A 12 -3.15 -13.76 4.59
N PRO A 13 -2.92 -14.98 4.07
CA PRO A 13 -3.12 -15.31 2.65
C PRO A 13 -4.56 -15.09 2.17
N THR A 14 -5.54 -14.97 3.08
CA THR A 14 -6.94 -14.66 2.75
C THR A 14 -7.14 -13.20 2.33
N ALA A 15 -6.38 -12.26 2.90
CA ALA A 15 -6.39 -10.86 2.47
C ALA A 15 -5.85 -10.73 1.03
N LEU A 16 -4.91 -11.59 0.67
CA LEU A 16 -4.34 -11.69 -0.67
C LEU A 16 -5.39 -12.15 -1.71
N MET A 17 -6.26 -13.09 -1.34
CA MET A 17 -7.35 -13.60 -2.19
C MET A 17 -8.51 -12.62 -2.33
N ALA A 18 -8.79 -11.80 -1.32
CA ALA A 18 -9.87 -10.82 -1.37
C ALA A 18 -9.56 -9.63 -2.30
N LEU A 19 -8.28 -9.27 -2.48
CA LEU A 19 -7.85 -8.34 -3.54
C LEU A 19 -8.23 -8.83 -4.96
N PHE A 20 -8.20 -10.14 -5.21
CA PHE A 20 -8.64 -10.74 -6.48
C PHE A 20 -10.15 -10.70 -6.69
N PHE A 21 -10.94 -10.59 -5.61
CA PHE A 21 -12.40 -10.50 -5.67
C PHE A 21 -12.92 -9.06 -5.87
N PHE A 22 -12.14 -8.06 -5.44
CA PHE A 22 -12.52 -6.65 -5.54
C PHE A 22 -12.05 -5.99 -6.84
N LEU A 23 -10.96 -6.51 -7.45
CA LEU A 23 -10.61 -6.19 -8.83
C LEU A 23 -11.62 -6.85 -9.79
N PRO A 24 -12.00 -6.19 -10.90
CA PRO A 24 -12.89 -6.79 -11.89
C PRO A 24 -12.36 -8.16 -12.32
N PRO A 25 -13.23 -9.15 -12.55
CA PRO A 25 -12.83 -10.54 -12.74
C PRO A 25 -11.72 -10.62 -13.79
N PRO A 26 -10.61 -11.33 -13.49
CA PRO A 26 -9.54 -11.48 -14.45
C PRO A 26 -10.12 -12.22 -15.66
N SER A 27 -10.26 -11.53 -16.79
CA SER A 27 -10.27 -12.19 -18.08
C SER A 27 -8.89 -12.84 -18.21
N VAL A 28 -8.83 -14.13 -17.83
CA VAL A 28 -7.61 -14.94 -17.85
C VAL A 28 -7.21 -15.11 -19.30
N PHE A 29 -6.30 -14.26 -19.78
CA PHE A 29 -5.57 -14.51 -21.01
C PHE A 29 -4.12 -14.83 -20.67
N LEU A 30 -3.80 -16.12 -20.77
CA LEU A 30 -2.44 -16.61 -20.96
C LEU A 30 -1.98 -16.14 -22.35
N SER A 31 -1.05 -15.20 -22.44
CA SER A 31 -0.17 -15.12 -23.59
C SER A 31 1.03 -14.22 -23.32
N LEU A 32 2.21 -14.83 -23.46
CA LEU A 32 3.49 -14.18 -23.68
C LEU A 32 3.39 -13.34 -24.96
N SER A 33 2.97 -12.09 -24.83
CA SER A 33 2.96 -11.11 -25.90
C SER A 33 3.25 -9.77 -25.26
N ARG A 34 4.05 -8.95 -25.93
CA ARG A 34 4.44 -7.60 -25.53
C ARG A 34 3.21 -6.68 -25.54
N VAL A 35 2.28 -6.91 -24.62
CA VAL A 35 1.12 -6.05 -24.38
C VAL A 35 1.66 -4.86 -23.59
N PHE A 36 1.43 -3.65 -24.09
CA PHE A 36 1.71 -2.42 -23.34
C PHE A 36 0.80 -2.40 -22.12
N LEU A 37 1.33 -2.84 -20.99
CA LEU A 37 0.63 -2.86 -19.71
C LEU A 37 1.08 -1.63 -18.92
N SER A 38 0.11 -0.86 -18.43
CA SER A 38 0.37 0.19 -17.45
C SER A 38 0.69 -0.50 -16.14
N ASP A 39 1.88 -0.24 -15.59
CA ASP A 39 2.33 -0.78 -14.32
C ASP A 39 2.05 0.28 -13.24
N ILE A 40 1.15 -0.04 -12.31
CA ILE A 40 0.73 0.85 -11.23
C ILE A 40 1.15 0.24 -9.90
N ARG A 41 1.89 1.00 -9.11
CA ARG A 41 2.29 0.58 -7.77
C ARG A 41 1.32 1.06 -6.71
N LEU A 42 0.55 0.13 -6.17
CA LEU A 42 -0.30 0.36 -5.01
C LEU A 42 0.44 -0.04 -3.74
N ARG A 43 0.66 0.92 -2.84
CA ARG A 43 1.23 0.68 -1.51
C ARG A 43 0.15 0.82 -0.45
N VAL A 44 0.00 -0.21 0.37
CA VAL A 44 -0.92 -0.24 1.51
C VAL A 44 -0.13 -0.43 2.79
N ARG A 45 -0.30 0.45 3.77
CA ARG A 45 0.41 0.40 5.05
C ARG A 45 -0.56 0.53 6.22
N ALA A 46 -0.38 -0.30 7.23
CA ALA A 46 -1.06 -0.13 8.51
C ALA A 46 -0.17 0.65 9.49
N GLU A 47 -0.75 1.58 10.24
CA GLU A 47 -0.04 2.38 11.23
C GLU A 47 -0.85 2.50 12.52
N TYR A 48 -0.17 2.49 13.66
CA TYR A 48 -0.78 2.83 14.94
C TYR A 48 -1.17 4.31 14.95
N CYS A 49 -2.34 4.63 15.46
CA CYS A 49 -2.76 6.03 15.60
C CYS A 49 -2.00 6.75 16.72
N GLN A 50 -1.45 6.03 17.69
CA GLN A 50 -0.85 6.58 18.91
C GLN A 50 0.67 6.33 18.98
N HIS A 51 1.46 7.28 18.48
CA HIS A 51 2.93 7.24 18.62
C HIS A 51 3.44 8.10 19.77
N GLU A 52 2.89 9.31 19.93
CA GLU A 52 3.32 10.30 20.91
C GLU A 52 3.29 9.83 22.37
N PRO A 53 2.21 9.23 22.90
CA PRO A 53 2.20 8.80 24.31
C PRO A 53 3.22 7.68 24.57
N VAL A 54 3.42 6.78 23.62
CA VAL A 54 4.37 5.66 23.75
C VAL A 54 5.81 6.17 23.71
N LEU A 55 6.13 7.12 22.83
CA LEU A 55 7.44 7.75 22.81
C LEU A 55 7.72 8.49 24.13
N ARG A 56 6.77 9.30 24.62
CA ARG A 56 6.95 10.04 25.87
C ARG A 56 7.14 9.15 27.10
N GLN A 57 6.50 7.98 27.13
CA GLN A 57 6.64 7.03 28.24
C GLN A 57 7.91 6.20 28.19
N ASN A 58 8.44 5.91 27.00
CA ASN A 58 9.52 4.93 26.82
C ASN A 58 10.86 5.54 26.39
N VAL A 59 10.91 6.83 26.04
CA VAL A 59 12.14 7.51 25.64
C VAL A 59 12.63 8.39 26.78
N ILE A 60 13.69 7.96 27.46
CA ILE A 60 14.33 8.70 28.55
C ILE A 60 15.83 8.55 28.41
N SER A 61 16.54 9.68 28.36
CA SER A 61 18.00 9.68 28.36
C SER A 61 18.56 10.26 29.65
N ASN A 62 19.47 9.52 30.27
CA ASN A 62 20.18 9.95 31.47
C ASN A 62 21.57 10.55 31.14
N LYS A 63 21.85 10.82 29.86
CA LYS A 63 23.14 11.38 29.42
C LYS A 63 23.24 12.85 29.85
N GLN A 64 24.38 13.24 30.40
CA GLN A 64 24.64 14.62 30.83
C GLN A 64 25.04 15.53 29.66
N ASN A 65 25.79 15.00 28.69
CA ASN A 65 26.17 15.72 27.48
C ASN A 65 24.96 15.91 26.56
N HIS A 66 24.74 17.14 26.10
CA HIS A 66 23.59 17.49 25.26
C HIS A 66 23.55 16.74 23.93
N LEU A 67 24.70 16.57 23.25
CA LEU A 67 24.75 15.86 21.97
C LEU A 67 24.50 14.37 22.16
N GLU A 68 25.13 13.75 23.16
CA GLU A 68 24.90 12.33 23.46
C GLU A 68 23.45 12.07 23.86
N ARG A 69 22.84 12.99 24.63
CA ARG A 69 21.42 12.91 24.99
C ARG A 69 20.53 12.94 23.75
N GLN A 70 20.82 13.80 22.77
CA GLN A 70 20.04 13.87 21.54
C GLN A 70 20.16 12.60 20.70
N PHE A 71 21.38 12.05 20.57
CA PHE A 71 21.58 10.77 19.87
C PHE A 71 20.89 9.61 20.58
N ASP A 72 20.94 9.57 21.91
CA ASP A 72 20.30 8.54 22.72
C ASP A 72 18.77 8.58 22.60
N VAL A 73 18.16 9.77 22.78
CA VAL A 73 16.72 9.99 22.58
C VAL A 73 16.29 9.61 21.15
N PHE A 74 17.05 10.02 20.14
CA PHE A 74 16.77 9.67 18.74
C PHE A 74 16.86 8.16 18.51
N GLY A 75 17.90 7.50 19.01
CA GLY A 75 18.10 6.05 18.87
C GLY A 75 16.98 5.23 19.52
N GLN A 76 16.62 5.59 20.75
CA GLN A 76 15.50 4.98 21.48
C GLN A 76 14.18 5.17 20.74
N SER A 77 13.88 6.40 20.31
CA SER A 77 12.66 6.73 19.56
C SER A 77 12.56 5.92 18.27
N ASN A 78 13.66 5.85 17.51
CA ASN A 78 13.69 5.10 16.25
C ASN A 78 13.51 3.59 16.48
N THR A 79 14.07 3.06 17.57
CA THR A 79 13.90 1.64 17.94
C THR A 79 12.44 1.32 18.25
N ILE A 80 11.78 2.17 19.04
CA ILE A 80 10.35 2.03 19.38
C ILE A 80 9.48 2.16 18.14
N LEU A 81 9.74 3.13 17.27
CA LEU A 81 8.95 3.30 16.04
C LEU A 81 9.11 2.11 15.09
N LYS A 82 10.32 1.55 14.97
CA LYS A 82 10.58 0.36 14.15
C LYS A 82 9.89 -0.90 14.70
N SER A 83 9.87 -1.09 16.02
CA SER A 83 9.19 -2.25 16.61
C SER A 83 7.66 -2.19 16.49
N ARG A 84 7.11 -1.01 16.15
CA ARG A 84 5.68 -0.77 15.98
C ARG A 84 5.29 -0.61 14.50
N ASP A 85 6.14 -1.01 13.58
CA ASP A 85 5.78 -1.06 12.17
C ASP A 85 4.94 -2.31 11.91
N LEU A 86 3.69 -2.11 11.49
CA LEU A 86 2.76 -3.21 11.16
C LEU A 86 3.01 -3.78 9.76
N GLY A 87 3.99 -3.22 9.05
CA GLY A 87 4.37 -3.61 7.70
C GLY A 87 3.61 -2.86 6.62
N SER A 88 4.08 -3.04 5.39
CA SER A 88 3.43 -2.50 4.20
C SER A 88 3.41 -3.54 3.09
N ILE A 89 2.35 -3.52 2.31
CA ILE A 89 2.16 -4.35 1.14
C ILE A 89 2.34 -3.47 -0.09
N ILE A 90 3.07 -4.00 -1.06
CA ILE A 90 3.23 -3.38 -2.36
C ILE A 90 2.64 -4.34 -3.38
N CYS A 91 1.69 -3.83 -4.15
CA CYS A 91 1.01 -4.52 -5.23
C CYS A 91 1.41 -3.84 -6.53
N ASP A 92 2.08 -4.58 -7.42
CA ASP A 92 2.28 -4.14 -8.80
C ASP A 92 1.05 -4.59 -9.60
N ILE A 93 0.28 -3.61 -10.10
CA ILE A 93 -0.99 -3.82 -10.78
C ILE A 93 -0.83 -3.48 -12.25
N LYS A 94 -1.17 -4.43 -13.12
CA LYS A 94 -1.07 -4.24 -14.57
C LYS A 94 -2.41 -4.07 -15.25
N PHE A 95 -2.63 -2.90 -15.84
CA PHE A 95 -3.82 -2.58 -16.62
C PHE A 95 -3.58 -2.76 -18.12
N SER A 96 -4.55 -3.38 -18.80
CA SER A 96 -4.55 -3.59 -20.26
C SER A 96 -5.52 -2.65 -20.99
N GLU A 97 -6.37 -1.93 -20.26
CA GLU A 97 -7.41 -1.07 -20.82
C GLU A 97 -7.49 0.23 -20.02
N LEU A 98 -7.69 1.33 -20.73
CA LEU A 98 -7.75 2.67 -20.15
C LEU A 98 -8.96 2.82 -19.20
N SER A 99 -10.09 2.21 -19.55
CA SER A 99 -11.32 2.21 -18.75
C SER A 99 -11.09 1.69 -17.33
N TYR A 100 -10.35 0.58 -17.18
CA TYR A 100 -10.04 0.00 -15.88
C TYR A 100 -9.03 0.84 -15.10
N LEU A 101 -8.06 1.45 -15.78
CA LEU A 101 -7.10 2.35 -15.15
C LEU A 101 -7.79 3.62 -14.60
N ASP A 102 -8.63 4.27 -15.41
CA ASP A 102 -9.35 5.48 -15.02
C ASP A 102 -10.37 5.21 -13.90
N ALA A 103 -11.07 4.06 -13.94
CA ALA A 103 -11.96 3.65 -12.87
C ALA A 103 -11.20 3.42 -11.55
N PHE A 104 -10.07 2.72 -11.60
CA PHE A 104 -9.21 2.49 -10.44
C PHE A 104 -8.69 3.80 -9.85
N TRP A 105 -8.20 4.72 -10.69
CA TRP A 105 -7.72 6.02 -10.25
C TRP A 105 -8.84 6.86 -9.61
N ASN A 106 -10.05 6.84 -10.18
CA ASN A 106 -11.20 7.53 -9.61
C ASN A 106 -11.61 6.93 -8.25
N ASP A 107 -11.55 5.61 -8.07
CA ASP A 107 -11.82 4.97 -6.79
C ASP A 107 -10.74 5.30 -5.74
N TYR A 108 -9.49 5.48 -6.15
CA TYR A 108 -8.43 5.99 -5.30
C TYR A 108 -8.70 7.43 -4.86
N MET A 109 -8.97 8.34 -5.80
CA MET A 109 -9.20 9.76 -5.53
C MET A 109 -10.43 10.03 -4.66
N ASN A 110 -11.49 9.24 -4.84
CA ASN A 110 -12.72 9.38 -4.04
C ASN A 110 -12.66 8.63 -2.69
N GLY A 111 -11.58 7.89 -2.41
CA GLY A 111 -11.40 7.13 -1.17
C GLY A 111 -12.14 5.79 -1.12
N SER A 112 -12.91 5.44 -2.15
CA SER A 112 -13.59 4.15 -2.28
C SER A 112 -12.62 2.97 -2.18
N LEU A 113 -11.43 3.11 -2.78
CA LEU A 113 -10.37 2.10 -2.72
C LEU A 113 -9.93 1.85 -1.28
N LEU A 114 -9.73 2.90 -0.47
CA LEU A 114 -9.34 2.77 0.93
C LEU A 114 -10.41 2.02 1.75
N GLU A 115 -11.68 2.37 1.56
CA GLU A 115 -12.78 1.71 2.29
C GLU A 115 -12.90 0.22 1.93
N ALA A 116 -12.76 -0.12 0.66
CA ALA A 116 -12.71 -1.51 0.21
C ALA A 116 -11.54 -2.28 0.85
N LEU A 117 -10.36 -1.65 0.86
CA LEU A 117 -9.15 -2.25 1.40
C LEU A 117 -9.18 -2.41 2.92
N LYS A 118 -9.93 -1.58 3.65
CA LYS A 118 -10.12 -1.76 5.11
C LYS A 118 -10.78 -3.09 5.45
N GLY A 119 -11.81 -3.50 4.70
CA GLY A 119 -12.49 -4.77 4.91
C GLY A 119 -11.61 -5.99 4.60
N VAL A 120 -10.62 -5.82 3.73
CA VAL A 120 -9.71 -6.87 3.29
C VAL A 120 -8.47 -6.98 4.18
N PHE A 121 -7.88 -5.85 4.58
CA PHE A 121 -6.61 -5.81 5.30
C PHE A 121 -6.74 -5.76 6.81
N ILE A 122 -7.83 -5.19 7.35
CA ILE A 122 -8.07 -5.20 8.79
C ILE A 122 -8.75 -6.53 9.16
N THR A 123 -7.98 -7.61 9.07
CA THR A 123 -8.41 -8.95 9.49
C THR A 123 -8.48 -9.05 11.00
N ASP A 124 -9.21 -10.04 11.51
CA ASP A 124 -9.30 -10.30 12.94
C ASP A 124 -7.93 -10.68 13.54
N SER A 125 -7.05 -11.32 12.76
CA SER A 125 -5.66 -11.59 13.15
C SER A 125 -4.84 -10.32 13.35
N LEU A 126 -5.00 -9.32 12.48
CA LEU A 126 -4.32 -8.03 12.65
C LEU A 126 -4.86 -7.29 13.88
N LYS A 127 -6.18 -7.32 14.10
CA LYS A 127 -6.80 -6.74 15.31
C LYS A 127 -6.31 -7.43 16.58
N GLU A 128 -6.16 -8.75 16.57
CA GLU A 128 -5.66 -9.52 17.72
C GLU A 128 -4.19 -9.19 18.03
N ALA A 129 -3.34 -9.08 17.00
CA ALA A 129 -1.94 -8.71 17.16
C ALA A 129 -1.74 -7.26 17.66
N VAL A 130 -2.64 -6.36 17.27
CA VAL A 130 -2.64 -4.93 17.65
C VAL A 130 -3.33 -4.70 19.00
N GLY A 131 -4.22 -5.60 19.42
CA GLY A 131 -4.98 -5.52 20.66
C GLY A 131 -6.01 -4.39 20.64
N GLN A 132 -5.99 -3.55 21.68
CA GLN A 132 -6.95 -2.45 21.87
C GLN A 132 -6.54 -1.15 21.17
N GLU A 133 -5.36 -1.11 20.55
CA GLU A 133 -4.85 0.11 19.97
C GLU A 133 -5.53 0.45 18.63
N ALA A 134 -5.88 1.72 18.47
CA ALA A 134 -6.44 2.19 17.21
C ALA A 134 -5.37 2.18 16.11
N ILE A 135 -5.69 1.59 14.98
CA ILE A 135 -4.86 1.58 13.76
C ILE A 135 -5.59 2.26 12.62
N ARG A 136 -4.81 2.78 11.67
CA ARG A 136 -5.30 3.30 10.39
C ARG A 136 -4.60 2.61 9.23
N LEU A 137 -5.30 2.52 8.11
CA LEU A 137 -4.70 2.12 6.83
C LEU A 137 -4.39 3.38 6.00
N LEU A 138 -3.21 3.38 5.42
CA LEU A 138 -2.76 4.34 4.43
C LEU A 138 -2.65 3.63 3.09
N VAL A 139 -3.18 4.26 2.06
CA VAL A 139 -3.14 3.76 0.69
C VAL A 139 -2.49 4.84 -0.16
N ASN A 140 -1.46 4.47 -0.91
CA ASN A 140 -0.73 5.34 -1.80
C ASN A 140 -0.63 4.71 -3.18
N VAL A 141 -0.97 5.48 -4.19
CA VAL A 141 -0.74 5.16 -5.59
C VAL A 141 0.13 6.28 -6.15
N ASP A 142 1.14 5.93 -6.94
CA ASP A 142 1.97 6.94 -7.60
C ASP A 142 1.18 7.58 -8.76
N GLU A 143 1.11 8.91 -8.76
CA GLU A 143 0.43 9.68 -9.79
C GLU A 143 1.19 9.61 -11.12
N ASP A 144 2.54 9.58 -11.07
CA ASP A 144 3.38 9.47 -12.24
C ASP A 144 3.13 8.12 -12.97
N ASP A 145 2.95 7.04 -12.20
CA ASP A 145 2.59 5.72 -12.75
C ASP A 145 1.22 5.76 -13.46
N TYR A 146 0.26 6.49 -12.90
CA TYR A 146 -1.07 6.68 -13.52
C TYR A 146 -0.98 7.47 -14.82
N GLU A 147 -0.30 8.62 -14.82
CA GLU A 147 -0.17 9.47 -15.99
C GLU A 147 0.54 8.76 -17.15
N GLU A 148 1.66 8.10 -16.84
CA GLU A 148 2.41 7.32 -17.83
C GLU A 148 1.59 6.13 -18.33
N GLY A 149 0.93 5.42 -17.42
CA GLY A 149 0.02 4.34 -17.75
C GLY A 149 -1.12 4.78 -18.67
N ARG A 150 -1.70 5.94 -18.41
CA ARG A 150 -2.79 6.52 -19.21
C ARG A 150 -2.30 6.95 -20.58
N ARG A 151 -1.12 7.58 -20.67
CA ARG A 151 -0.48 7.98 -21.93
C ARG A 151 -0.25 6.77 -22.84
N LEU A 152 0.36 5.70 -22.29
CA LEU A 152 0.63 4.46 -23.01
C LEU A 152 -0.66 3.83 -23.56
N LEU A 153 -1.72 3.75 -22.75
CA LEU A 153 -2.99 3.16 -23.19
C LEU A 153 -3.71 4.04 -24.22
N LEU A 154 -3.63 5.36 -24.11
CA LEU A 154 -4.20 6.30 -25.10
C LEU A 154 -3.51 6.22 -26.46
N GLU A 155 -2.18 6.14 -26.49
CA GLU A 155 -1.41 5.98 -27.74
C GLU A 155 -1.81 4.69 -28.47
N ASN A 156 -2.12 3.62 -27.72
CA ASN A 156 -2.59 2.36 -28.28
C ASN A 156 -4.05 2.39 -28.80
N VAL A 157 -4.88 3.33 -28.33
CA VAL A 157 -6.28 3.49 -28.77
C VAL A 157 -6.38 4.40 -30.00
N SER A 158 -5.38 5.23 -30.28
CA SER A 158 -5.35 6.01 -31.52
C SER A 158 -5.19 5.08 -32.72
N PRO A 159 -6.18 4.99 -33.63
CA PRO A 159 -6.02 4.20 -34.85
C PRO A 159 -4.84 4.79 -35.61
N GLN A 160 -3.91 3.95 -36.07
CA GLN A 160 -2.98 4.37 -37.09
C GLN A 160 -3.81 4.74 -38.33
N VAL A 161 -4.07 6.04 -38.48
CA VAL A 161 -4.67 6.62 -39.69
C VAL A 161 -3.60 6.49 -40.77
N TRP A 162 -3.78 5.51 -41.66
CA TRP A 162 -3.08 5.41 -42.93
C TRP A 162 -3.89 6.17 -43.99
#